data_AF-A0A2N9H365-F1
#
_entry.id   AF-A0A2N9H365-F1
#
_cell.length_a   1.000
_cell.length_b   1.000
_cell.length_c   1.000
_cell.angle_alpha   90.00
_cell.angle_beta   90.00
_cell.angle_gamma   90.00
#
_symmetry.space_group_name_H-M   'P 1'
#
loop_
_entity.id
_entity.type
_entity.pdbx_description
1 polymer ?
#
loop_
_entity_poly.entity_id
_entity_poly.type
_entity_poly.pdbx_seq_one_letter_code
_entity_poly.pdbx_strand_id
1 'polypeptide(L)'
;MSPPTEKPKLRSEHVPNELVYEILTQLPVKSLIRLSIFGSCNGMVCLASADERLSHLIYLWNPSIRKFKMLNATSLTPRRDCIALGLAYHSQNNDFKILRIVCRELSAEAEIYTLSTDSWRRVVISEEYEPEPNIGSLFKINEKPISCLFFNGALHSLAYSRHHYFILSFDVNDERFRNIMLPRLNLVEMFPEFEQLVVFKEMLAFILIGKDVYEITGICHIWVMKEYGVVESWTKICVSLDSVNNFYGCNDNGELLIKNATGLVLFDPSSLNENVLAIEDTNWVRYTTNSMESLVLLDEENGICDGVVYMLYCNLNFYNLSNS
;
A
#
# COMPACT_ATOMS: atom_id res chain seq x y z
N MET A 1 -12.95 53.51 23.01
CA MET A 1 -12.17 52.49 22.29
C MET A 1 -12.38 51.18 23.01
N SER A 2 -13.23 50.31 22.45
CA SER A 2 -13.49 48.98 23.00
C SER A 2 -12.43 48.01 22.45
N PRO A 3 -11.88 47.09 23.25
CA PRO A 3 -10.92 46.10 22.77
C PRO A 3 -11.61 45.09 21.83
N PRO A 4 -10.88 44.47 20.88
CA PRO A 4 -11.47 43.56 19.92
C PRO A 4 -11.90 42.27 20.61
N THR A 5 -13.16 41.90 20.40
CA THR A 5 -13.72 40.60 20.80
C THR A 5 -13.06 39.52 19.95
N GLU A 6 -12.14 38.75 20.52
CA GLU A 6 -11.67 37.52 19.91
C GLU A 6 -12.86 36.57 19.77
N LYS A 7 -13.17 36.17 18.53
CA LYS A 7 -14.11 35.08 18.28
C LYS A 7 -13.48 33.78 18.82
N PRO A 8 -14.21 32.96 19.59
CA PRO A 8 -13.69 31.68 20.03
C PRO A 8 -13.45 30.82 18.78
N LYS A 9 -12.20 30.40 18.58
CA LYS A 9 -11.85 29.32 17.64
C LYS A 9 -12.60 28.07 18.13
N LEU A 10 -13.58 27.59 17.36
CA LEU A 10 -14.14 26.26 17.58
C LEU A 10 -12.98 25.26 17.45
N ARG A 11 -12.51 24.73 18.59
CA ARG A 11 -11.75 23.50 18.61
C ARG A 11 -12.73 22.40 18.24
N SER A 12 -12.47 21.69 17.15
CA SER A 12 -13.11 20.42 16.86
C SER A 12 -12.74 19.47 18.00
N GLU A 13 -13.60 19.35 19.00
CA GLU A 13 -13.45 18.37 20.08
C GLU A 13 -13.52 16.98 19.46
N HIS A 14 -12.35 16.33 19.40
CA HIS A 14 -12.26 14.97 18.89
C HIS A 14 -12.89 14.03 19.92
N VAL A 15 -13.82 13.20 19.48
CA VAL A 15 -14.41 12.16 20.31
C VAL A 15 -13.35 11.06 20.49
N PRO A 16 -12.92 10.74 21.72
CA PRO A 16 -11.89 9.73 21.96
C PRO A 16 -12.27 8.38 21.34
N ASN A 17 -11.28 7.63 20.82
CA ASN A 17 -11.51 6.31 20.22
C ASN A 17 -12.26 5.34 21.15
N GLU A 18 -12.02 5.43 22.45
CA GLU A 18 -12.75 4.69 23.48
C GLU A 18 -14.23 5.06 23.53
N LEU A 19 -14.56 6.34 23.35
CA LEU A 19 -15.94 6.83 23.33
C LEU A 19 -16.64 6.49 22.00
N VAL A 20 -15.92 6.52 20.88
CA VAL A 20 -16.43 6.00 19.59
C VAL A 20 -16.72 4.51 19.73
N TYR A 21 -15.82 3.74 20.33
CA TYR A 21 -16.00 2.31 20.59
C TYR A 21 -17.21 2.05 21.50
N GLU A 22 -17.35 2.81 22.60
CA GLU A 22 -18.54 2.77 23.48
C GLU A 22 -19.83 3.07 22.73
N ILE A 23 -19.88 4.15 21.93
CA ILE A 23 -21.05 4.53 21.15
C ILE A 23 -21.40 3.43 20.14
N LEU A 24 -20.41 2.88 19.45
CA LEU A 24 -20.61 1.80 18.46
C LEU A 24 -21.08 0.50 19.12
N THR A 25 -20.68 0.22 20.37
CA THR A 25 -21.17 -0.96 21.12
C THR A 25 -22.61 -0.81 21.60
N GLN A 26 -23.13 0.42 21.68
CA GLN A 26 -24.53 0.71 22.03
C GLN A 26 -25.45 0.78 20.81
N LEU A 27 -24.88 0.84 19.60
CA LEU A 27 -25.63 0.75 18.35
C LEU A 27 -25.81 -0.73 17.95
N PRO A 28 -26.91 -1.11 17.26
CA PRO A 28 -27.15 -2.47 16.81
C PRO A 28 -26.28 -2.81 15.57
N VAL A 29 -24.96 -2.63 15.67
CA VAL A 29 -23.98 -2.96 14.64
C VAL A 29 -23.66 -4.45 14.75
N LYS A 30 -23.97 -5.23 13.71
CA LYS A 30 -23.73 -6.69 13.73
C LYS A 30 -22.25 -7.05 13.55
N SER A 31 -21.45 -6.20 12.90
CA SER A 31 -20.01 -6.39 12.73
C SER A 31 -19.30 -5.11 12.28
N LEU A 32 -18.07 -4.89 12.77
CA LEU A 32 -17.16 -3.85 12.31
C LEU A 32 -16.06 -4.51 11.47
N ILE A 33 -16.02 -4.23 10.18
CA ILE A 33 -14.93 -4.70 9.30
C ILE A 33 -13.91 -3.56 9.19
N ARG A 34 -12.70 -3.82 9.68
CA ARG A 34 -11.57 -2.90 9.50
C ARG A 34 -10.97 -3.12 8.11
N LEU A 35 -11.06 -2.12 7.25
CA LEU A 35 -10.47 -2.16 5.91
C LEU A 35 -9.10 -1.48 5.88
N SER A 36 -8.19 -2.03 5.09
CA SER A 36 -6.92 -1.40 4.72
C SER A 36 -6.92 -1.10 3.22
N ILE A 37 -6.24 -0.01 2.84
CA ILE A 37 -5.99 0.32 1.43
C ILE A 37 -4.84 -0.55 0.93
N PHE A 38 -5.04 -1.19 -0.22
CA PHE A 38 -4.03 -2.02 -0.88
C PHE A 38 -3.56 -1.43 -2.21
N GLY A 39 -4.23 -0.40 -2.69
CA GLY A 39 -3.80 0.31 -3.88
C GLY A 39 -4.81 1.36 -4.29
N SER A 40 -4.34 2.27 -5.12
CA SER A 40 -5.15 3.27 -5.79
C SER A 40 -4.62 3.44 -7.20
N CYS A 41 -5.51 3.68 -8.14
CA CYS A 41 -5.15 3.91 -9.52
C CYS A 41 -6.28 4.69 -10.20
N ASN A 42 -5.96 5.79 -10.88
CA ASN A 42 -6.93 6.59 -11.64
C ASN A 42 -8.24 6.88 -10.88
N GLY A 43 -8.10 7.31 -9.62
CA GLY A 43 -9.21 7.65 -8.72
C GLY A 43 -9.96 6.46 -8.12
N MET A 44 -9.68 5.24 -8.57
CA MET A 44 -10.20 4.02 -7.95
C MET A 44 -9.32 3.62 -6.76
N VAL A 45 -9.95 3.09 -5.71
CA VAL A 45 -9.27 2.63 -4.49
C VAL A 45 -9.64 1.16 -4.25
N CYS A 46 -8.63 0.32 -4.03
CA CYS A 46 -8.81 -1.08 -3.67
C CYS A 46 -8.60 -1.26 -2.17
N LEU A 47 -9.61 -1.81 -1.51
CA LEU A 47 -9.65 -2.05 -0.08
C LEU A 47 -9.83 -3.56 0.19
N ALA A 48 -9.26 -4.06 1.27
CA ALA A 48 -9.58 -5.40 1.77
C ALA A 48 -9.52 -5.44 3.29
N SER A 49 -10.09 -6.48 3.89
CA SER A 49 -10.09 -6.64 5.34
C SER A 49 -8.66 -6.77 5.89
N ALA A 50 -8.40 -6.12 7.02
CA ALA A 50 -7.19 -6.35 7.81
C ALA A 50 -7.21 -7.71 8.56
N ASP A 51 -8.38 -8.34 8.65
CA ASP A 51 -8.51 -9.73 9.14
C ASP A 51 -8.22 -10.70 8.00
N GLU A 52 -7.15 -11.50 8.16
CA GLU A 52 -6.71 -12.53 7.20
C GLU A 52 -7.84 -13.50 6.82
N ARG A 53 -8.78 -13.79 7.73
CA ARG A 53 -9.93 -14.67 7.46
C ARG A 53 -10.92 -14.08 6.47
N LEU A 54 -10.97 -12.76 6.38
CA LEU A 54 -11.86 -11.98 5.51
C LEU A 54 -11.09 -11.36 4.34
N SER A 55 -9.84 -11.75 4.12
CA SER A 55 -9.00 -11.24 3.03
C SER A 55 -9.49 -11.55 1.61
N HIS A 56 -10.46 -12.46 1.49
CA HIS A 56 -11.15 -12.75 0.24
C HIS A 56 -12.23 -11.69 -0.09
N LEU A 57 -12.65 -10.89 0.89
CA LEU A 57 -13.55 -9.77 0.70
C LEU A 57 -12.74 -8.54 0.30
N ILE A 58 -12.89 -8.16 -0.96
CA ILE A 58 -12.22 -7.02 -1.58
C ILE A 58 -13.29 -6.00 -1.95
N TYR A 59 -12.99 -4.72 -1.79
CA TYR A 59 -13.87 -3.63 -2.18
C TYR A 59 -13.13 -2.74 -3.15
N LEU A 60 -13.73 -2.55 -4.32
CA LEU A 60 -13.31 -1.55 -5.28
C LEU A 60 -14.18 -0.32 -5.07
N TRP A 61 -13.59 0.80 -4.68
CA TRP A 61 -14.29 2.01 -4.32
C TRP A 61 -13.91 3.16 -5.24
N ASN A 62 -14.92 3.86 -5.77
CA ASN A 62 -14.76 5.14 -6.44
C ASN A 62 -15.23 6.25 -5.46
N PRO A 63 -14.29 6.97 -4.81
CA PRO A 63 -14.61 8.03 -3.86
C PRO A 63 -15.38 9.20 -4.51
N SER A 64 -15.05 9.54 -5.76
CA SER A 64 -15.62 10.70 -6.47
C SER A 64 -17.13 10.59 -6.67
N ILE A 65 -17.62 9.38 -6.95
CA ILE A 65 -19.06 9.11 -7.13
C ILE A 65 -19.67 8.40 -5.92
N ARG A 66 -18.89 8.16 -4.87
CA ARG A 66 -19.29 7.49 -3.62
C ARG A 66 -19.90 6.10 -3.83
N LYS A 67 -19.47 5.38 -4.87
CA LYS A 67 -19.91 4.00 -5.15
C LYS A 67 -18.80 3.02 -4.84
N PHE A 68 -19.16 1.86 -4.31
CA PHE A 68 -18.26 0.73 -4.13
C PHE A 68 -18.84 -0.52 -4.78
N LYS A 69 -17.97 -1.45 -5.14
CA LYS A 69 -18.30 -2.80 -5.60
C LYS A 69 -17.60 -3.78 -4.68
N MET A 70 -18.37 -4.68 -4.06
CA MET A 70 -17.82 -5.77 -3.28
C MET A 70 -17.48 -6.92 -4.22
N LEU A 71 -16.26 -7.43 -4.09
CA LEU A 71 -15.69 -8.50 -4.87
C LEU A 71 -15.37 -9.65 -3.94
N ASN A 72 -15.73 -10.86 -4.35
CA ASN A 72 -15.46 -12.07 -3.60
C ASN A 72 -14.39 -12.89 -4.33
N ALA A 73 -13.19 -12.91 -3.77
CA ALA A 73 -12.08 -13.68 -4.29
C ALA A 73 -12.13 -15.13 -3.78
N THR A 74 -11.18 -15.97 -4.20
CA THR A 74 -11.11 -17.34 -3.69
C THR A 74 -10.85 -17.33 -2.18
N SER A 75 -11.81 -17.88 -1.42
CA SER A 75 -11.72 -17.95 0.05
C SER A 75 -10.54 -18.81 0.48
N LEU A 76 -9.85 -18.35 1.53
CA LEU A 76 -8.67 -19.03 2.06
C LEU A 76 -9.02 -19.89 3.26
N THR A 77 -8.27 -20.98 3.41
CA THR A 77 -8.18 -21.66 4.70
C THR A 77 -7.34 -20.83 5.67
N PRO A 78 -7.67 -20.77 6.97
CA PRO A 78 -7.07 -19.83 7.93
C PRO A 78 -5.61 -20.12 8.35
N ARG A 79 -4.80 -20.79 7.51
CA ARG A 79 -3.42 -21.16 7.86
C ARG A 79 -2.44 -20.21 7.19
N ARG A 80 -1.77 -19.34 7.97
CA ARG A 80 -0.50 -18.65 7.66
C ARG A 80 -0.27 -18.26 6.19
N ASP A 81 -1.30 -17.75 5.53
CA ASP A 81 -1.23 -17.33 4.14
C ASP A 81 -0.90 -15.82 4.13
N CYS A 82 0.19 -15.43 3.47
CA CYS A 82 0.46 -14.01 3.22
C CYS A 82 -0.16 -13.59 1.88
N ILE A 83 -0.69 -12.36 1.83
CA ILE A 83 -1.50 -11.88 0.71
C ILE A 83 -0.92 -10.57 0.20
N ALA A 84 -0.70 -10.54 -1.11
CA ALA A 84 -0.43 -9.32 -1.84
C ALA A 84 -1.62 -8.98 -2.73
N LEU A 85 -2.03 -7.72 -2.73
CA LEU A 85 -3.14 -7.22 -3.52
C LEU A 85 -2.71 -5.93 -4.23
N GLY A 86 -3.03 -5.82 -5.52
CA GLY A 86 -2.69 -4.66 -6.33
C GLY A 86 -3.82 -4.26 -7.25
N LEU A 87 -4.07 -2.96 -7.36
CA LEU A 87 -4.99 -2.38 -8.33
C LEU A 87 -4.20 -1.80 -9.49
N ALA A 88 -4.55 -2.20 -10.71
CA ALA A 88 -3.95 -1.70 -11.94
C ALA A 88 -5.01 -1.17 -12.91
N TYR A 89 -4.60 -0.18 -13.69
CA TYR A 89 -5.34 0.26 -14.86
C TYR A 89 -4.69 -0.29 -16.13
N HIS A 90 -5.42 -1.12 -16.85
CA HIS A 90 -5.03 -1.69 -18.12
C HIS A 90 -5.38 -0.70 -19.24
N SER A 91 -4.41 0.12 -19.64
CA SER A 91 -4.62 1.23 -20.58
C SER A 91 -5.08 0.78 -21.98
N GLN A 92 -4.61 -0.36 -22.47
CA GLN A 92 -4.96 -0.87 -23.81
C GLN A 92 -6.45 -1.25 -23.92
N ASN A 93 -7.02 -1.80 -22.84
CA ASN A 93 -8.43 -2.21 -22.80
C ASN A 93 -9.32 -1.21 -22.06
N ASN A 94 -8.77 -0.09 -21.57
CA ASN A 94 -9.46 0.87 -20.72
C ASN A 94 -10.21 0.21 -19.55
N ASP A 95 -9.51 -0.65 -18.81
CA ASP A 95 -10.14 -1.50 -17.79
C ASP A 95 -9.34 -1.53 -16.48
N PHE A 96 -10.00 -1.85 -15.38
CA PHE A 96 -9.33 -2.08 -14.09
C PHE A 96 -9.13 -3.57 -13.85
N LYS A 97 -7.95 -3.91 -13.35
CA LYS A 97 -7.63 -5.26 -12.91
C LYS A 97 -7.15 -5.25 -11.47
N ILE A 98 -7.49 -6.29 -10.72
CA ILE A 98 -7.01 -6.49 -9.35
C ILE A 98 -6.23 -7.80 -9.30
N LEU A 99 -4.93 -7.71 -9.07
CA LEU A 99 -4.09 -8.88 -8.86
C LEU A 99 -4.13 -9.24 -7.39
N ARG A 100 -4.38 -10.52 -7.11
CA ARG A 100 -4.24 -11.11 -5.79
C ARG A 100 -3.25 -12.25 -5.86
N ILE A 101 -2.24 -12.21 -4.99
CA ILE A 101 -1.25 -13.26 -4.82
C ILE A 101 -1.39 -13.80 -3.40
N VAL A 102 -1.55 -15.11 -3.29
CA VAL A 102 -1.68 -15.84 -2.04
C VAL A 102 -0.49 -16.76 -1.90
N CYS A 103 0.28 -16.55 -0.84
CA CYS A 103 1.50 -17.27 -0.57
C CYS A 103 1.32 -18.15 0.65
N ARG A 104 1.43 -19.45 0.42
CA ARG A 104 1.40 -20.51 1.43
C ARG A 104 2.82 -20.98 1.69
N GLU A 105 3.03 -21.73 2.78
CA GLU A 105 4.38 -22.12 3.26
C GLU A 105 5.37 -22.63 2.19
N LEU A 106 4.89 -23.27 1.10
CA LEU A 106 5.75 -23.81 0.02
C LEU A 106 5.25 -23.49 -1.39
N SER A 107 4.26 -22.61 -1.56
CA SER A 107 3.66 -22.34 -2.87
C SER A 107 2.98 -20.99 -2.93
N ALA A 108 2.96 -20.36 -4.10
CA ALA A 108 2.17 -19.18 -4.35
C ALA A 108 1.15 -19.42 -5.47
N GLU A 109 -0.05 -18.89 -5.28
CA GLU A 109 -1.11 -18.87 -6.27
C GLU A 109 -1.48 -17.43 -6.57
N ALA A 110 -1.76 -17.13 -7.84
CA ALA A 110 -2.21 -15.81 -8.24
C ALA A 110 -3.53 -15.88 -9.00
N GLU A 111 -4.38 -14.90 -8.75
CA GLU A 111 -5.63 -14.68 -9.46
C GLU A 111 -5.76 -13.19 -9.81
N ILE A 112 -6.41 -12.94 -10.94
CA ILE A 112 -6.62 -11.60 -11.48
C ILE A 112 -8.12 -11.42 -11.67
N TYR A 113 -8.65 -10.37 -11.09
CA TYR A 113 -9.98 -9.88 -11.38
C TYR A 113 -9.91 -8.89 -12.54
N THR A 114 -10.88 -8.96 -13.44
CA THR A 114 -11.04 -8.01 -14.55
C THR A 114 -12.41 -7.36 -14.43
N LEU A 115 -12.45 -6.03 -14.33
CA LEU A 115 -13.69 -5.30 -14.04
C LEU A 115 -14.71 -5.41 -15.18
N SER A 116 -14.27 -5.30 -16.44
CA SER A 116 -15.18 -5.41 -17.60
C SER A 116 -15.87 -6.77 -17.74
N THR A 117 -15.22 -7.85 -17.30
CA THR A 117 -15.77 -9.23 -17.36
C THR A 117 -16.34 -9.70 -16.03
N ASP A 118 -16.29 -8.86 -15.01
CA ASP A 118 -16.70 -9.13 -13.63
C ASP A 118 -16.31 -10.52 -13.10
N SER A 119 -15.08 -10.94 -13.36
CA SER A 119 -14.66 -12.30 -13.08
C SER A 119 -13.21 -12.39 -12.63
N TRP A 120 -13.00 -13.33 -11.70
CA TRP A 120 -11.69 -13.80 -11.29
C TRP A 120 -11.25 -14.95 -12.18
N ARG A 121 -9.95 -14.99 -12.49
CA ARG A 121 -9.32 -16.14 -13.13
C ARG A 121 -7.91 -16.33 -12.58
N ARG A 122 -7.42 -17.56 -12.62
CA ARG A 122 -6.05 -17.89 -12.17
C ARG A 122 -5.03 -17.43 -13.20
N VAL A 123 -3.88 -16.96 -12.73
CA VAL A 123 -2.71 -16.64 -13.52
C VAL A 123 -1.51 -17.40 -12.99
N VAL A 124 -0.62 -17.81 -13.89
CA VAL A 124 0.53 -18.66 -13.55
C VAL A 124 1.73 -17.79 -13.21
N ILE A 125 2.23 -17.92 -11.99
CA ILE A 125 3.52 -17.37 -11.60
C ILE A 125 4.59 -18.27 -12.24
N SER A 126 5.23 -17.76 -13.30
CA SER A 126 6.14 -18.55 -14.13
C SER A 126 7.58 -18.48 -13.58
N GLU A 127 8.28 -19.61 -13.58
CA GLU A 127 9.70 -19.71 -13.16
C GLU A 127 10.65 -19.46 -14.35
N GLU A 128 10.48 -18.35 -15.09
CA GLU A 128 11.12 -18.15 -16.41
C GLU A 128 12.63 -17.79 -16.39
N TYR A 129 13.40 -18.18 -15.37
CA TYR A 129 14.87 -18.03 -15.37
C TYR A 129 15.59 -19.35 -15.03
N GLU A 130 15.72 -20.22 -16.04
CA GLU A 130 16.90 -21.04 -16.42
C GLU A 130 17.61 -21.93 -15.35
N PRO A 131 18.68 -22.66 -15.73
CA PRO A 131 18.78 -24.09 -16.02
C PRO A 131 19.32 -24.90 -14.83
N GLU A 132 18.98 -24.52 -13.59
CA GLU A 132 19.39 -25.26 -12.40
C GLU A 132 18.16 -25.78 -11.64
N PRO A 133 18.13 -27.07 -11.26
CA PRO A 133 16.89 -27.76 -10.87
C PRO A 133 16.34 -27.39 -9.48
N ASN A 134 16.71 -26.26 -8.90
CA ASN A 134 16.42 -25.94 -7.50
C ASN A 134 16.21 -24.44 -7.20
N ILE A 135 15.60 -23.66 -8.09
CA ILE A 135 14.96 -22.41 -7.66
C ILE A 135 13.67 -22.82 -6.95
N GLY A 136 13.76 -22.95 -5.63
CA GLY A 136 12.62 -23.30 -4.80
C GLY A 136 11.48 -22.29 -4.97
N SER A 137 10.26 -22.83 -4.99
CA SER A 137 8.98 -22.13 -5.01
C SER A 137 8.98 -20.81 -4.26
N LEU A 138 8.26 -19.80 -4.74
CA LEU A 138 8.08 -18.53 -4.02
C LEU A 138 7.65 -18.81 -2.56
N PHE A 139 8.55 -18.54 -1.60
CA PHE A 139 8.38 -18.98 -0.22
C PHE A 139 7.63 -17.92 0.60
N LYS A 140 7.79 -16.64 0.25
CA LYS A 140 7.25 -15.54 1.04
C LYS A 140 7.17 -14.25 0.24
N ILE A 141 6.13 -13.47 0.53
CA ILE A 141 6.05 -12.04 0.25
C ILE A 141 5.91 -11.38 1.64
N ASN A 142 6.43 -10.16 1.83
CA ASN A 142 6.61 -9.50 3.13
C ASN A 142 5.42 -9.60 4.14
N GLU A 143 5.67 -9.62 5.46
CA GLU A 143 4.68 -10.05 6.50
C GLU A 143 3.61 -9.02 6.91
N LYS A 144 3.45 -7.90 6.20
CA LYS A 144 2.38 -6.93 6.46
C LYS A 144 1.58 -6.75 5.18
N PRO A 145 0.23 -6.62 5.23
CA PRO A 145 -0.63 -6.65 4.05
C PRO A 145 -0.04 -5.80 2.93
N ILE A 146 0.25 -6.48 1.83
CA ILE A 146 1.22 -6.03 0.85
C ILE A 146 0.44 -5.39 -0.28
N SER A 147 0.59 -4.07 -0.43
CA SER A 147 0.15 -3.39 -1.64
C SER A 147 1.14 -3.73 -2.75
N CYS A 148 0.65 -4.29 -3.86
CA CYS A 148 1.46 -4.35 -5.06
C CYS A 148 1.45 -2.96 -5.71
N LEU A 149 2.63 -2.38 -5.91
CA LEU A 149 2.79 -1.05 -6.49
C LEU A 149 2.52 -1.08 -7.99
N PHE A 150 1.54 -0.31 -8.46
CA PHE A 150 1.31 -0.13 -9.89
C PHE A 150 2.24 0.93 -10.46
N PHE A 151 3.09 0.53 -11.40
CA PHE A 151 4.04 1.42 -12.07
C PHE A 151 4.34 0.90 -13.47
N ASN A 152 4.47 1.78 -14.46
CA ASN A 152 4.85 1.43 -15.83
C ASN A 152 4.08 0.23 -16.45
N GLY A 153 2.77 0.16 -16.21
CA GLY A 153 1.91 -0.91 -16.74
C GLY A 153 2.01 -2.25 -16.02
N ALA A 154 2.74 -2.34 -14.91
CA ALA A 154 2.91 -3.57 -14.14
C ALA A 154 2.69 -3.38 -12.63
N LEU A 155 2.30 -4.44 -11.94
CA LEU A 155 2.15 -4.51 -10.49
C LEU A 155 3.40 -5.15 -9.87
N HIS A 156 4.00 -4.47 -8.89
CA HIS A 156 5.28 -4.85 -8.31
C HIS A 156 5.15 -5.22 -6.84
N SER A 157 5.80 -6.30 -6.43
CA SER A 157 5.86 -6.72 -5.04
C SER A 157 7.24 -7.25 -4.68
N LEU A 158 7.64 -7.08 -3.41
CA LEU A 158 8.89 -7.61 -2.89
C LEU A 158 8.72 -9.10 -2.56
N ALA A 159 9.50 -9.95 -3.20
CA ALA A 159 9.36 -11.39 -3.15
C ALA A 159 10.66 -12.08 -2.71
N TYR A 160 10.49 -13.18 -1.99
CA TYR A 160 11.57 -14.00 -1.47
C TYR A 160 11.48 -15.42 -2.01
N SER A 161 12.57 -15.88 -2.62
CA SER A 161 12.83 -17.30 -2.88
C SER A 161 13.88 -17.82 -1.87
N ARG A 162 14.21 -19.11 -1.93
CA ARG A 162 15.24 -19.73 -1.07
C ARG A 162 16.60 -19.02 -1.14
N HIS A 163 16.90 -18.41 -2.28
CA HIS A 163 18.23 -17.89 -2.58
C HIS A 163 18.24 -16.42 -2.98
N HIS A 164 17.09 -15.84 -3.31
CA HIS A 164 17.02 -14.51 -3.89
C HIS A 164 15.94 -13.65 -3.24
N TYR A 165 16.31 -12.38 -3.06
CA TYR A 165 15.39 -11.30 -2.75
C TYR A 165 15.26 -10.41 -4.00
N PHE A 166 14.03 -10.28 -4.52
CA PHE A 166 13.79 -9.68 -5.83
C PHE A 166 12.42 -8.99 -5.89
N ILE A 167 12.17 -8.23 -6.96
CA ILE A 167 10.88 -7.65 -7.26
C ILE A 167 10.14 -8.59 -8.21
N LEU A 168 9.01 -9.12 -7.77
CA LEU A 168 8.06 -9.82 -8.63
C LEU A 168 7.18 -8.77 -9.31
N SER A 169 7.24 -8.73 -10.64
CA SER A 169 6.48 -7.81 -11.49
C SER A 169 5.43 -8.60 -12.27
N PHE A 170 4.18 -8.15 -12.28
CA PHE A 170 3.10 -8.70 -13.10
C PHE A 170 2.70 -7.65 -14.13
N ASP A 171 3.00 -7.90 -15.40
CA ASP A 171 2.64 -7.02 -16.50
C ASP A 171 1.15 -7.17 -16.83
N VAL A 172 0.43 -6.06 -16.83
CA VAL A 172 -1.03 -6.06 -16.93
C VAL A 172 -1.50 -6.27 -18.36
N ASN A 173 -0.64 -5.99 -19.35
CA ASN A 173 -0.96 -6.09 -20.78
C ASN A 173 -0.89 -7.54 -21.26
N ASP A 174 0.21 -8.23 -20.98
CA ASP A 174 0.40 -9.63 -21.39
C ASP A 174 0.15 -10.65 -20.28
N GLU A 175 -0.10 -10.16 -19.06
CA GLU A 175 -0.51 -10.94 -17.89
C GLU A 175 0.52 -11.98 -17.48
N ARG A 176 1.81 -11.62 -17.62
CA ARG A 176 2.96 -12.45 -17.24
C ARG A 176 3.69 -11.91 -16.03
N PHE A 177 4.21 -12.85 -15.24
CA PHE A 177 5.12 -12.54 -14.16
C PHE A 177 6.55 -12.48 -14.67
N ARG A 178 7.31 -11.52 -14.14
CA ARG A 178 8.74 -11.32 -14.39
C ARG A 178 9.44 -11.02 -13.08
N ASN A 179 10.72 -11.37 -13.03
CA ASN A 179 11.58 -11.08 -11.89
C ASN A 179 12.50 -9.92 -12.25
N ILE A 180 12.58 -8.92 -11.38
CA ILE A 180 13.57 -7.85 -11.47
C ILE A 180 14.46 -7.94 -10.25
N MET A 181 15.76 -8.10 -10.46
CA MET A 181 16.71 -8.23 -9.36
C MET A 181 16.84 -6.90 -8.61
N LEU A 182 16.85 -7.00 -7.28
CA LEU A 182 17.21 -5.89 -6.41
C LEU A 182 18.72 -5.60 -6.54
N PRO A 183 19.14 -4.35 -6.24
CA PRO A 183 20.57 -4.04 -6.17
C PRO A 183 21.24 -4.89 -5.08
N ARG A 184 22.56 -5.06 -5.16
CA ARG A 184 23.31 -5.79 -4.13
C ARG A 184 23.18 -5.05 -2.79
N LEU A 185 22.43 -5.65 -1.87
CA LEU A 185 22.20 -5.11 -0.54
C LEU A 185 23.31 -5.58 0.41
N ASN A 186 24.11 -4.65 0.93
CA ASN A 186 25.06 -4.94 2.02
C ASN A 186 24.32 -4.93 3.36
N LEU A 187 23.51 -5.96 3.63
CA LEU A 187 22.69 -6.07 4.85
C LEU A 187 23.52 -6.40 6.11
N VAL A 188 24.84 -6.52 6.00
CA VAL A 188 25.72 -6.75 7.15
C VAL A 188 25.93 -5.48 7.98
N GLU A 189 25.79 -4.31 7.35
CA GLU A 189 26.06 -2.99 7.96
C GLU A 189 24.78 -2.33 8.52
N MET A 190 23.61 -2.94 8.34
CA MET A 190 22.31 -2.35 8.68
C MET A 190 21.32 -3.43 9.12
N PHE A 191 20.59 -3.17 10.21
CA PHE A 191 19.42 -3.95 10.58
C PHE A 191 18.15 -3.32 9.97
N PRO A 192 17.54 -3.93 8.93
CA PRO A 192 16.39 -3.34 8.26
C PRO A 192 15.14 -3.41 9.15
N GLU A 193 14.48 -2.28 9.32
CA GLU A 193 13.23 -2.15 10.10
C GLU A 193 12.02 -1.96 9.17
N PHE A 194 12.21 -1.22 8.07
CA PHE A 194 11.18 -0.97 7.07
C PHE A 194 11.74 -1.16 5.67
N GLU A 195 10.94 -1.77 4.81
CA GLU A 195 11.25 -1.94 3.39
C GLU A 195 10.00 -1.75 2.55
N GLN A 196 10.09 -1.00 1.47
CA GLN A 196 8.94 -0.74 0.59
C GLN A 196 9.38 -0.40 -0.83
N LEU A 197 8.57 -0.80 -1.81
CA LEU A 197 8.62 -0.25 -3.15
C LEU A 197 7.75 1.00 -3.22
N VAL A 198 8.29 2.05 -3.81
CA VAL A 198 7.61 3.33 -3.99
C VAL A 198 7.87 3.90 -5.37
N VAL A 199 7.05 4.86 -5.78
CA VAL A 199 7.37 5.73 -6.93
C VAL A 199 8.07 6.97 -6.38
N PHE A 200 9.38 7.06 -6.57
CA PHE A 200 10.20 8.16 -6.09
C PHE A 200 10.59 9.04 -7.27
N LYS A 201 10.05 10.26 -7.33
CA LYS A 201 10.30 11.22 -8.43
C LYS A 201 10.11 10.56 -9.81
N GLU A 202 8.93 9.97 -10.01
CA GLU A 202 8.51 9.27 -11.24
C GLU A 202 9.29 7.99 -11.59
N MET A 203 10.21 7.54 -10.74
CA MET A 203 10.98 6.31 -10.94
C MET A 203 10.58 5.24 -9.92
N LEU A 204 10.72 3.97 -10.31
CA LEU A 204 10.60 2.87 -9.36
C LEU A 204 11.77 2.92 -8.39
N ALA A 205 11.46 2.90 -7.09
CA ALA A 205 12.46 2.91 -6.04
C ALA A 205 12.18 1.84 -4.98
N PHE A 206 13.27 1.37 -4.38
CA PHE A 206 13.27 0.49 -3.23
C PHE A 206 13.87 1.25 -2.05
N ILE A 207 13.07 1.45 -1.02
CA ILE A 207 13.49 2.13 0.21
C ILE A 207 13.72 1.11 1.30
N LEU A 208 14.87 1.22 1.96
CA LEU A 208 15.26 0.42 3.10
C LEU A 208 15.65 1.36 4.24
N ILE A 209 14.89 1.32 5.33
CA ILE A 209 15.15 2.11 6.54
C ILE A 209 15.52 1.14 7.66
N GLY A 210 16.59 1.43 8.37
CA GLY A 210 17.06 0.58 9.46
C GLY A 210 17.98 1.33 10.40
N LYS A 211 18.54 0.58 11.35
CA LYS A 211 19.57 1.09 12.26
C LYS A 211 20.94 0.74 11.71
N ASP A 212 21.83 1.73 11.73
CA ASP A 212 23.24 1.49 11.48
C ASP A 212 23.82 0.70 12.66
N VAL A 213 24.69 -0.27 12.38
CA VAL A 213 25.32 -1.10 13.43
C VAL A 213 26.33 -0.29 14.24
N TYR A 214 26.89 0.78 13.67
CA TYR A 214 27.99 1.56 14.22
C TYR A 214 27.57 2.98 14.68
N GLU A 215 26.38 3.45 14.29
CA GLU A 215 25.88 4.78 14.64
C GLU A 215 24.66 4.75 15.56
N ILE A 216 24.40 5.88 16.21
CA ILE A 216 23.23 6.06 17.10
C ILE A 216 21.97 6.36 16.27
N THR A 217 22.15 6.96 15.08
CA THR A 217 21.09 7.36 14.16
C THR A 217 20.68 6.22 13.25
N GLY A 218 19.42 6.26 12.81
CA GLY A 218 18.94 5.39 11.74
C GLY A 218 19.52 5.83 10.40
N ILE A 219 19.45 4.93 9.43
CA ILE A 219 19.93 5.13 8.08
C ILE A 219 18.84 4.71 7.09
N CYS A 220 18.68 5.51 6.04
CA CYS A 220 17.74 5.25 4.96
C CYS A 220 18.52 5.14 3.64
N HIS A 221 18.40 3.98 3.02
CA HIS A 221 18.87 3.73 1.67
C HIS A 221 17.71 3.84 0.70
N ILE A 222 17.79 4.79 -0.22
CA ILE A 222 16.84 4.96 -1.32
C ILE A 222 17.54 4.48 -2.59
N TRP A 223 17.19 3.30 -3.05
CA TRP A 223 17.63 2.77 -4.33
C TRP A 223 16.65 3.21 -5.41
N VAL A 224 17.13 3.83 -6.48
CA VAL A 224 16.32 4.34 -7.59
C VAL A 224 16.76 3.69 -8.89
N MET A 225 15.83 3.06 -9.60
CA MET A 225 16.05 2.42 -10.89
C MET A 225 15.94 3.46 -11.99
N LYS A 226 17.08 3.87 -12.57
CA LYS A 226 17.11 4.94 -13.60
C LYS A 226 16.50 4.51 -14.92
N GLU A 227 16.64 3.23 -15.26
CA GLU A 227 16.05 2.64 -16.46
C GLU A 227 15.21 1.44 -16.04
N TYR A 228 13.90 1.51 -16.27
CA TYR A 228 12.97 0.49 -15.80
C TYR A 228 13.33 -0.91 -16.32
N GLY A 229 13.41 -1.88 -15.41
CA GLY A 229 13.80 -3.27 -15.68
C GLY A 229 15.30 -3.52 -15.83
N VAL A 230 16.15 -2.48 -15.84
CA VAL A 230 17.61 -2.61 -16.01
C VAL A 230 18.29 -2.63 -14.63
N VAL A 231 18.80 -3.79 -14.23
CA VAL A 231 19.40 -4.00 -12.89
C VAL A 231 20.64 -3.13 -12.68
N GLU A 232 21.44 -2.90 -13.71
CA GLU A 232 22.65 -2.09 -13.64
C GLU A 232 22.35 -0.60 -13.47
N SER A 233 21.09 -0.17 -13.67
CA SER A 233 20.66 1.22 -13.57
C SER A 233 20.30 1.68 -12.15
N TRP A 234 20.35 0.76 -11.17
CA TRP A 234 20.10 1.10 -9.77
C TRP A 234 21.16 2.07 -9.24
N THR A 235 20.71 3.18 -8.68
CA THR A 235 21.54 4.18 -8.00
C THR A 235 21.11 4.33 -6.55
N LYS A 236 22.06 4.54 -5.64
CA LYS A 236 21.81 4.65 -4.20
C LYS A 236 21.90 6.10 -3.73
N ILE A 237 20.91 6.54 -2.98
CA ILE A 237 20.96 7.74 -2.13
C ILE A 237 20.95 7.24 -0.68
N CYS A 238 21.81 7.82 0.16
CA CYS A 238 21.94 7.46 1.56
C CYS A 238 21.69 8.70 2.41
N VAL A 239 20.76 8.61 3.34
CA VAL A 239 20.42 9.70 4.26
C VAL A 239 20.36 9.19 5.69
N SER A 240 20.89 9.97 6.62
CA SER A 240 20.72 9.73 8.05
C SER A 240 19.30 10.12 8.45
N LEU A 241 18.65 9.30 9.27
CA LEU A 241 17.34 9.58 9.85
C LEU A 241 17.39 9.41 11.35
N ASP A 242 16.72 10.31 12.08
CA ASP A 242 16.42 10.08 13.48
C ASP A 242 15.46 8.88 13.63
N SER A 243 15.36 8.33 14.84
CA SER A 243 14.61 7.10 15.14
C SER A 243 13.22 7.07 14.47
N VAL A 244 13.07 6.20 13.46
CA VAL A 244 11.83 6.01 12.70
C VAL A 244 10.98 4.95 13.39
N ASN A 245 9.79 5.33 13.83
CA ASN A 245 8.81 4.42 14.44
C ASN A 245 7.93 3.73 13.39
N ASN A 246 7.66 4.41 12.26
CA ASN A 246 6.91 3.82 11.15
C ASN A 246 7.22 4.54 9.82
N PHE A 247 7.06 3.84 8.71
CA PHE A 247 7.22 4.36 7.36
C PHE A 247 5.97 4.08 6.53
N TYR A 248 5.51 5.07 5.77
CA TYR A 248 4.23 5.01 5.05
C TYR A 248 4.35 5.16 3.53
N GLY A 249 5.55 5.42 3.01
CA GLY A 249 5.82 5.65 1.60
C GLY A 249 6.36 7.05 1.32
N CYS A 250 6.25 7.49 0.08
CA CYS A 250 6.64 8.83 -0.34
C CYS A 250 5.54 9.51 -1.17
N ASN A 251 5.62 10.83 -1.27
CA ASN A 251 4.79 11.61 -2.18
C ASN A 251 5.49 11.82 -3.55
N ASP A 252 4.82 12.50 -4.46
CA ASP A 252 5.33 12.78 -5.81
C ASP A 252 6.62 13.61 -5.84
N ASN A 253 6.82 14.47 -4.83
CA ASN A 253 8.04 15.26 -4.69
C ASN A 253 9.25 14.41 -4.25
N GLY A 254 9.02 13.15 -3.87
CA GLY A 254 10.03 12.29 -3.27
C GLY A 254 10.26 12.57 -1.78
N GLU A 255 9.33 13.24 -1.11
CA GLU A 255 9.37 13.41 0.34
C GLU A 255 8.84 12.15 1.01
N LEU A 256 9.55 11.66 2.02
CA LEU A 256 9.24 10.44 2.76
C LEU A 256 8.24 10.75 3.87
N LEU A 257 7.15 9.99 3.95
CA LEU A 257 6.19 10.09 5.04
C LEU A 257 6.57 9.09 6.15
N ILE A 258 7.09 9.63 7.25
CA ILE A 258 7.59 8.86 8.39
C ILE A 258 6.90 9.27 9.69
N LYS A 259 6.79 8.34 10.65
CA LYS A 259 6.46 8.64 12.05
C LYS A 259 7.73 8.51 12.87
N ASN A 260 8.09 9.56 13.60
CA ASN A 260 9.21 9.56 14.55
C ASN A 260 8.72 9.98 15.95
N ALA A 261 9.64 10.35 16.85
CA ALA A 261 9.31 10.81 18.20
C ALA A 261 8.54 12.14 18.25
N THR A 262 8.66 12.98 17.22
CA THR A 262 8.00 14.29 17.14
C THR A 262 6.59 14.22 16.55
N GLY A 263 6.25 13.13 15.86
CA GLY A 263 4.95 12.92 15.23
C GLY A 263 5.08 12.37 13.82
N LEU A 264 4.13 12.73 12.96
CA LEU A 264 4.16 12.43 11.53
C LEU A 264 4.92 13.53 10.80
N VAL A 265 5.88 13.15 9.96
CA VAL A 265 6.80 14.07 9.31
C VAL A 265 6.90 13.75 7.82
N LEU A 266 6.91 14.80 6.99
CA LEU A 266 7.41 14.73 5.62
C LEU A 266 8.89 15.11 5.62
N PHE A 267 9.73 14.17 5.23
CA PHE A 267 11.18 14.34 5.17
C PHE A 267 11.62 14.43 3.71
N ASP A 268 12.28 15.52 3.31
CA ASP A 268 12.90 15.61 1.99
C ASP A 268 14.35 15.08 2.03
N PRO A 269 14.66 13.93 1.41
CA PRO A 269 16.02 13.39 1.39
C PRO A 269 17.02 14.25 0.61
N SER A 270 16.55 15.20 -0.19
CA SER A 270 17.41 16.08 -1.01
C SER A 270 17.92 17.28 -0.19
N SER A 271 17.04 17.91 0.59
CA SER A 271 17.37 19.07 1.42
C SER A 271 17.60 18.75 2.90
N LEU A 272 17.28 17.52 3.33
CA LEU A 272 17.27 17.06 4.72
C LEU A 272 16.33 17.85 5.62
N ASN A 273 15.37 18.56 5.02
CA ASN A 273 14.34 19.29 5.75
C ASN A 273 13.23 18.36 6.20
N GLU A 274 12.70 18.64 7.38
CA GLU A 274 11.56 17.94 7.98
C GLU A 274 10.40 18.91 8.18
N ASN A 275 9.22 18.50 7.72
CA ASN A 275 7.98 19.22 7.99
C ASN A 275 7.06 18.34 8.87
N VAL A 276 6.86 18.77 10.12
CA VAL A 276 5.97 18.09 11.05
C VAL A 276 4.52 18.36 10.64
N LEU A 277 3.81 17.31 10.28
CA LEU A 277 2.40 17.39 9.94
C LEU A 277 1.56 17.51 11.21
N ALA A 278 0.65 18.49 11.24
CA ALA A 278 -0.32 18.67 12.32
C ALA A 278 -1.47 17.63 12.26
N ILE A 279 -1.12 16.34 12.15
CA ILE A 279 -2.04 15.21 12.13
C ILE A 279 -1.87 14.48 13.46
N GLU A 280 -2.84 14.66 14.36
CA GLU A 280 -2.85 13.99 15.66
C GLU A 280 -3.23 12.51 15.51
N ASP A 281 -2.37 11.63 16.04
CA ASP A 281 -2.55 10.19 16.23
C ASP A 281 -2.65 9.32 14.95
N THR A 282 -1.58 8.57 14.64
CA THR A 282 -1.33 7.95 13.31
C THR A 282 -1.40 6.44 13.26
N ASN A 283 -2.27 5.83 14.07
CA ASN A 283 -2.53 4.38 13.96
C ASN A 283 -3.34 4.02 12.69
N TRP A 284 -3.81 5.00 11.93
CA TRP A 284 -4.65 4.83 10.74
C TRP A 284 -3.97 5.16 9.41
N VAL A 285 -2.87 5.93 9.41
CA VAL A 285 -2.10 6.18 8.18
C VAL A 285 -1.45 4.87 7.76
N ARG A 286 -1.73 4.37 6.56
CA ARG A 286 -1.14 3.11 6.06
C ARG A 286 -0.69 3.21 4.60
N TYR A 287 -1.06 4.30 3.92
CA TYR A 287 -0.94 4.42 2.47
C TYR A 287 -0.97 5.89 2.07
N THR A 288 -0.06 6.30 1.17
CA THR A 288 -0.08 7.62 0.53
C THR A 288 -0.55 7.44 -0.92
N THR A 289 -1.54 8.22 -1.33
CA THR A 289 -1.96 8.30 -2.73
C THR A 289 -2.36 9.72 -3.06
N ASN A 290 -2.14 10.12 -4.29
CA ASN A 290 -2.74 11.33 -4.83
C ASN A 290 -4.22 11.08 -5.04
N SER A 291 -5.05 12.07 -4.71
CA SER A 291 -6.45 12.08 -5.10
C SER A 291 -6.55 12.42 -6.58
N MET A 292 -7.10 11.52 -7.38
CA MET A 292 -7.49 11.77 -8.77
C MET A 292 -9.00 11.55 -8.88
N GLU A 293 -9.72 12.43 -9.58
CA GLU A 293 -11.15 12.23 -9.82
C GLU A 293 -11.39 11.18 -10.90
N SER A 294 -12.41 10.35 -10.72
CA SER A 294 -12.78 9.29 -11.67
C SER A 294 -14.29 9.18 -11.85
N LEU A 295 -14.73 9.12 -13.10
CA LEU A 295 -16.14 8.94 -13.47
C LEU A 295 -16.48 7.48 -13.82
N VAL A 296 -15.57 6.55 -13.56
CA VAL A 296 -15.77 5.12 -13.82
C VAL A 296 -16.97 4.65 -13.01
N LEU A 297 -18.02 4.22 -13.71
CA LEU A 297 -19.23 3.69 -13.12
C LEU A 297 -18.99 2.24 -12.71
N LEU A 298 -19.35 1.94 -11.46
CA LEU A 298 -19.51 0.59 -10.96
C LEU A 298 -21.02 0.28 -11.05
N ASP A 299 -21.45 -0.33 -12.14
CA ASP A 299 -22.77 -0.99 -12.25
C ASP A 299 -22.61 -2.42 -11.66
N GLU A 300 -23.50 -3.03 -10.87
CA GLU A 300 -24.95 -2.93 -10.71
C GLU A 300 -25.38 -3.17 -9.22
N GLU A 301 -26.70 -3.15 -8.98
CA GLU A 301 -27.46 -3.32 -7.73
C GLU A 301 -26.87 -4.31 -6.69
N ASN A 302 -26.25 -3.81 -5.63
CA ASN A 302 -26.32 -4.38 -4.28
C ASN A 302 -25.64 -3.43 -3.29
N GLY A 303 -26.46 -2.68 -2.53
CA GLY A 303 -26.00 -1.89 -1.40
C GLY A 303 -26.66 -0.52 -1.18
N ILE A 304 -27.96 -0.35 -1.44
CA ILE A 304 -28.72 0.46 -0.48
C ILE A 304 -28.72 -0.37 0.81
N CYS A 305 -28.27 0.21 1.92
CA CYS A 305 -28.28 -0.42 3.24
C CYS A 305 -29.73 -0.66 3.72
N ASP A 306 -30.48 -1.53 3.06
CA ASP A 306 -31.76 -2.00 3.56
C ASP A 306 -31.49 -3.19 4.50
N GLY A 307 -31.33 -2.87 5.78
CA GLY A 307 -31.56 -3.80 6.89
C GLY A 307 -30.34 -4.37 7.63
N VAL A 308 -29.10 -4.13 7.19
CA VAL A 308 -27.90 -4.52 7.96
C VAL A 308 -26.85 -3.41 7.87
N VAL A 309 -26.72 -2.62 8.94
CA VAL A 309 -25.70 -1.57 9.05
C VAL A 309 -24.34 -2.24 9.26
N TYR A 310 -23.63 -2.53 8.17
CA TYR A 310 -22.18 -2.73 8.21
C TYR A 310 -21.52 -1.35 8.21
N MET A 311 -20.96 -0.94 9.34
CA MET A 311 -20.13 0.25 9.42
C MET A 311 -18.77 -0.07 8.79
N LEU A 312 -18.55 0.43 7.58
CA LEU A 312 -17.25 0.40 6.90
C LEU A 312 -16.35 1.45 7.54
N TYR A 313 -15.45 1.04 8.42
CA TYR A 313 -14.40 1.92 8.93
C TYR A 313 -13.24 1.91 7.92
N CYS A 314 -13.23 2.90 7.04
CA CYS A 314 -12.09 3.14 6.16
C CYS A 314 -11.19 4.20 6.80
N ASN A 315 -9.91 3.89 6.95
CA ASN A 315 -8.89 4.82 7.41
C ASN A 315 -8.52 5.83 6.30
N LEU A 316 -9.48 6.67 5.89
CA LEU A 316 -9.27 7.71 4.90
C LEU A 316 -9.52 9.07 5.54
N ASN A 317 -8.45 9.83 5.73
CA ASN A 317 -8.57 11.28 5.79
C ASN A 317 -7.53 11.86 4.82
N PHE A 318 -8.01 12.29 3.66
CA PHE A 318 -7.36 13.34 2.89
C PHE A 318 -8.33 14.53 2.88
N TYR A 319 -8.04 15.54 3.69
CA TYR A 319 -8.55 16.89 3.48
C TYR A 319 -7.38 17.74 3.01
N ASN A 320 -7.47 18.22 1.76
CA ASN A 320 -6.77 19.39 1.19
C ASN A 320 -5.39 19.73 1.76
N LEU A 321 -4.34 19.09 1.25
CA LEU A 321 -2.99 19.67 1.26
C LEU A 321 -2.74 20.42 -0.06
N SER A 322 -3.58 21.41 -0.35
CA SER A 322 -3.31 22.41 -1.38
C SER A 322 -4.13 23.67 -1.06
N ASN A 323 -3.58 24.51 -0.18
CA ASN A 323 -3.63 25.98 -0.22
C ASN A 323 -3.21 26.55 1.14
N SER A 324 -1.96 27.00 1.22
CA SER A 324 -1.58 28.17 2.01
C SER A 324 -0.33 28.80 1.41
#